data_AF-A0AAU4LVV0-F1
#
_entry.id   AF-A0AAU4LVV0-F1
#
_cell.length_a   1.000
_cell.length_b   1.000
_cell.length_c   1.000
_cell.angle_alpha   90.00
_cell.angle_beta   90.00
_cell.angle_gamma   90.00
#
_symmetry.space_group_name_H-M   'P 1'
#
loop_
_entity.id
_entity.type
_entity.pdbx_description
1 polymer ?
#
loop_
_entity_poly.entity_id
_entity_poly.type
_entity_poly.pdbx_seq_one_letter_code
_entity_poly.pdbx_strand_id
1 'polypeptide(L)'
;MTLPSLMLLLFAVFASAGGQIMLKHGMKSAAAAAGREGGSLAIRAATSPWVVLGLLVFAVSALAWMATLAKVPLSIAYPFNALGYLLIVLAGSTVLHERTSMWTWTGSLLVIIGLATVMAGQQR
;
A
#
# COMPACT_ATOMS: atom_id res chain seq x y z
N MET A 1 4.54 -10.78 -20.52
CA MET A 1 5.09 -10.65 -19.15
C MET A 1 5.52 -12.04 -18.69
N THR A 2 6.72 -12.20 -18.14
CA THR A 2 7.16 -13.52 -17.63
C THR A 2 6.58 -13.78 -16.23
N LEU A 3 6.33 -15.04 -15.89
CA LEU A 3 5.78 -15.44 -14.59
C LEU A 3 6.60 -14.89 -13.40
N PRO A 4 7.95 -14.91 -13.40
CA PRO A 4 8.73 -14.35 -12.30
C PRO A 4 8.54 -12.84 -12.12
N SER A 5 8.42 -12.07 -13.21
CA SER A 5 8.19 -10.63 -13.14
C SER A 5 6.79 -10.31 -12.61
N LEU A 6 5.77 -11.12 -12.94
CA LEU A 6 4.43 -11.00 -12.37
C LEU A 6 4.44 -11.27 -10.86
N MET A 7 5.12 -12.34 -10.42
CA MET A 7 5.22 -12.67 -8.99
C MET A 7 5.93 -11.56 -8.21
N LEU A 8 7.01 -10.99 -8.76
CA LEU A 8 7.74 -9.89 -8.15
C LEU A 8 6.88 -8.62 -8.05
N LEU A 9 6.12 -8.30 -9.10
CA LEU A 9 5.18 -7.17 -9.12
C LEU A 9 4.09 -7.32 -8.06
N LEU A 10 3.45 -8.49 -8.01
CA LEU A 10 2.42 -8.78 -7.01
C LEU A 10 3.02 -8.70 -5.61
N PHE A 11 4.17 -9.34 -5.37
CA PHE A 11 4.86 -9.25 -4.10
C PHE A 11 5.12 -7.80 -3.69
N ALA A 12 5.65 -6.97 -4.60
CA ALA A 12 5.89 -5.55 -4.32
C ALA A 12 4.61 -4.83 -3.89
N VAL A 13 3.51 -5.03 -4.61
CA VAL A 13 2.22 -4.39 -4.34
C VAL A 13 1.62 -4.85 -3.00
N PHE A 14 1.59 -6.15 -2.74
CA PHE A 14 1.06 -6.68 -1.47
C PHE A 14 1.94 -6.29 -0.27
N ALA A 15 3.26 -6.35 -0.43
CA ALA A 15 4.19 -5.89 0.61
C ALA A 15 4.03 -4.38 0.87
N SER A 16 3.83 -3.57 -0.17
CA SER A 16 3.55 -2.13 -0.02
C SER A 16 2.30 -1.90 0.83
N ALA A 17 1.21 -2.58 0.49
CA ALA A 17 -0.05 -2.48 1.22
C ALA A 17 0.12 -2.90 2.69
N GLY A 18 0.75 -4.05 2.94
CA GLY A 18 1.03 -4.52 4.30
C GLY A 18 1.91 -3.55 5.10
N GLY A 19 2.99 -3.05 4.50
CA GLY A 19 3.88 -2.06 5.11
C GLY A 19 3.15 -0.77 5.48
N GLN A 20 2.29 -0.25 4.59
CA GLN A 20 1.49 0.95 4.87
C GLN A 20 0.49 0.75 6.02
N ILE A 21 -0.12 -0.43 6.11
CA ILE A 21 -1.04 -0.77 7.20
C ILE A 21 -0.29 -0.84 8.55
N MET A 22 0.88 -1.47 8.58
CA MET A 22 1.75 -1.50 9.76
C MET A 22 2.20 -0.11 10.19
N LEU A 23 2.65 0.71 9.23
CA LEU A 23 3.04 2.11 9.48
C LEU A 23 1.87 2.91 10.05
N LYS A 24 0.68 2.80 9.46
CA LYS A 24 -0.52 3.48 9.95
C LYS A 24 -0.86 3.06 11.38
N HIS A 25 -0.80 1.77 11.68
CA HIS A 25 -1.05 1.24 13.02
C HIS A 25 -0.02 1.77 14.03
N GLY A 26 1.27 1.68 13.69
CA GLY A 26 2.36 2.16 14.54
C GLY A 26 2.34 3.68 14.77
N MET A 27 1.93 4.46 13.78
CA MET A 27 1.76 5.92 13.91
C MET A 27 0.58 6.28 14.80
N LYS A 28 -0.54 5.55 14.70
CA LYS A 28 -1.69 5.76 15.59
C LYS A 28 -1.32 5.50 17.05
N SER A 29 -0.60 4.41 17.33
CA SER A 29 -0.16 4.10 18.70
C SER A 29 0.85 5.12 19.22
N ALA A 30 1.81 5.55 18.39
CA ALA A 30 2.77 6.60 18.74
C ALA A 30 2.09 7.94 19.05
N ALA A 31 1.11 8.34 18.24
CA ALA A 31 0.33 9.56 18.45
C ALA A 31 -0.52 9.49 19.72
N ALA A 32 -1.20 8.36 19.96
CA ALA A 32 -1.99 8.16 21.18
C ALA A 32 -1.13 8.16 22.45
N ALA A 33 0.11 7.68 22.37
CA ALA A 33 1.05 7.72 23.48
C ALA A 33 1.62 9.13 23.71
N ALA A 34 1.98 9.84 22.63
CA ALA A 34 2.42 11.25 22.71
C ALA A 34 1.35 12.17 23.31
N GLY A 35 0.07 11.96 22.96
CA GLY A 35 -1.03 12.75 23.51
C GLY A 35 -1.36 12.48 24.98
N ARG A 36 -1.08 11.27 25.49
CA ARG A 36 -1.38 10.88 26.89
C ARG A 36 -0.25 11.21 27.85
N GLU A 37 0.98 10.90 27.46
CA GLU A 37 2.16 10.94 28.32
C GLU A 37 3.10 12.10 27.96
N GLY A 38 2.79 12.85 26.91
CA GLY A 38 3.68 13.86 26.35
C GLY A 38 4.89 13.26 25.60
N GLY A 39 5.76 14.14 25.12
CA GLY A 39 6.96 13.80 24.36
C GLY A 39 6.82 13.94 22.85
N SER A 40 7.95 13.80 22.14
CA SER A 40 7.99 13.97 20.69
C SER A 40 7.35 12.79 19.96
N LEU A 41 6.38 13.09 19.08
CA LEU A 41 5.78 12.10 18.19
C LEU A 41 6.84 11.41 17.32
N ALA A 42 7.85 12.14 16.86
CA ALA A 42 8.90 11.58 16.01
C ALA A 42 9.71 10.50 16.75
N ILE A 43 10.05 10.75 18.02
CA ILE A 43 10.78 9.78 18.84
C ILE A 43 9.92 8.54 19.10
N ARG A 44 8.65 8.73 19.48
CA ARG A 44 7.72 7.61 19.74
C ARG A 44 7.42 6.80 18.48
N ALA A 45 7.34 7.46 17.33
CA ALA A 45 7.21 6.78 16.05
C ALA A 45 8.48 5.98 15.73
N ALA A 46 9.67 6.57 15.90
CA ALA A 46 10.94 5.89 15.65
C ALA A 46 11.19 4.68 16.56
N THR A 47 10.69 4.70 17.80
CA THR A 47 10.80 3.57 18.74
C THR A 47 9.64 2.58 18.64
N SER A 48 8.61 2.85 17.83
CA SER A 48 7.47 1.96 17.65
C SER A 48 7.87 0.75 16.78
N PRO A 49 7.81 -0.49 17.31
CA PRO A 49 8.19 -1.68 16.54
C PRO A 49 7.39 -1.83 15.24
N TRP A 50 6.12 -1.43 15.26
CA TRP A 50 5.24 -1.46 14.09
C TRP A 50 5.65 -0.46 13.01
N VAL A 51 6.15 0.73 13.40
CA VAL A 51 6.66 1.72 12.44
C VAL A 51 7.96 1.21 11.81
N VAL A 52 8.89 0.70 12.62
CA VAL A 52 10.16 0.16 12.12
C VAL A 52 9.91 -1.03 11.18
N LEU A 53 9.10 -2.00 11.62
CA LEU A 53 8.77 -3.16 10.79
C LEU A 53 8.02 -2.76 9.51
N GLY A 54 7.05 -1.85 9.62
CA GLY A 54 6.33 -1.32 8.46
C GLY A 54 7.25 -0.62 7.47
N LEU A 55 8.23 0.14 7.96
CA LEU A 55 9.22 0.82 7.11
C LEU A 55 10.14 -0.18 6.40
N LEU A 56 10.59 -1.22 7.10
CA LEU A 56 11.40 -2.28 6.50
C LEU A 56 10.64 -3.03 5.41
N VAL A 57 9.38 -3.41 5.68
CA VAL A 57 8.52 -4.06 4.68
C VAL A 57 8.28 -3.15 3.48
N PHE A 58 8.03 -1.86 3.72
CA PHE A 58 7.84 -0.86 2.66
C PHE A 58 9.11 -0.64 1.84
N ALA A 59 10.29 -0.63 2.48
CA ALA A 59 11.57 -0.54 1.78
C ALA A 59 11.83 -1.77 0.89
N VAL A 60 11.56 -2.98 1.39
CA VAL A 60 11.66 -4.22 0.59
C VAL A 60 10.68 -4.19 -0.59
N SER A 61 9.45 -3.72 -0.36
CA SER A 61 8.47 -3.50 -1.42
C SER A 61 8.99 -2.54 -2.49
N ALA A 62 9.58 -1.41 -2.09
CA ALA A 62 10.14 -0.44 -3.02
C ALA A 62 11.29 -1.04 -3.86
N LEU A 63 12.17 -1.85 -3.25
CA LEU A 63 13.21 -2.58 -3.98
C LEU A 63 12.62 -3.54 -5.02
N ALA A 64 11.59 -4.32 -4.64
CA ALA A 64 10.90 -5.22 -5.56
C ALA A 64 10.17 -4.47 -6.68
N TRP A 65 9.60 -3.29 -6.38
CA TRP A 65 8.98 -2.42 -7.36
C TRP A 65 10.00 -1.89 -8.37
N MET A 66 11.15 -1.37 -7.92
CA MET A 66 12.23 -0.91 -8.80
C MET A 66 12.75 -2.04 -9.70
N ALA A 67 12.95 -3.24 -9.14
CA ALA A 67 13.35 -4.41 -9.92
C ALA A 67 12.29 -4.85 -10.94
N THR A 68 11.00 -4.60 -10.66
CA THR A 68 9.91 -4.83 -11.60
C THR A 68 9.93 -3.80 -12.73
N LEU A 69 10.11 -2.52 -12.41
CA LEU A 69 10.18 -1.44 -13.40
C LEU A 69 11.38 -1.60 -14.35
N ALA A 70 12.46 -2.23 -13.91
CA ALA A 70 13.58 -2.57 -14.77
C ALA A 70 13.26 -3.63 -15.84
N LYS A 71 12.17 -4.40 -15.67
CA LYS A 71 11.82 -5.56 -16.51
C LYS A 71 10.46 -5.46 -17.20
N VAL A 72 9.55 -4.65 -16.66
CA VAL A 72 8.15 -4.55 -17.09
C VAL A 72 7.86 -3.12 -17.50
N PRO A 73 7.25 -2.89 -18.68
CA PRO A 73 6.82 -1.56 -19.08
C PRO A 73 5.92 -0.91 -18.04
N LEU A 74 6.11 0.38 -17.82
CA LEU A 74 5.37 1.17 -16.83
C LEU A 74 3.85 1.07 -17.03
N SER A 75 3.42 1.03 -18.30
CA SER A 75 2.04 0.89 -18.74
C SER A 75 1.37 -0.39 -18.19
N ILE A 76 2.12 -1.48 -18.06
CA ILE A 76 1.65 -2.77 -17.55
C ILE A 76 1.75 -2.84 -16.02
N ALA A 77 2.77 -2.20 -15.41
CA ALA A 77 2.98 -2.23 -13.97
C ALA A 77 1.97 -1.36 -13.20
N TYR A 78 1.67 -0.16 -13.70
CA TYR A 78 0.76 0.79 -13.03
C TYR A 78 -0.61 0.22 -12.69
N PRO A 79 -1.23 -0.62 -13.54
CA PRO A 79 -2.47 -1.28 -13.19
C PRO A 79 -2.44 -2.04 -11.86
N PHE A 80 -1.33 -2.71 -11.56
CA PHE A 80 -1.14 -3.43 -10.30
C PHE A 80 -0.91 -2.48 -9.12
N ASN A 81 -0.36 -1.28 -9.36
CA ASN A 81 -0.25 -0.29 -8.30
C ASN A 81 -1.62 0.24 -7.84
N ALA A 82 -2.56 0.41 -8.78
CA ALA A 82 -3.95 0.77 -8.46
C ALA A 82 -4.64 -0.35 -7.67
N LEU A 83 -4.34 -1.63 -7.97
CA LEU A 83 -4.75 -2.76 -7.14
C LEU A 83 -4.18 -2.64 -5.71
N GLY A 84 -2.93 -2.20 -5.56
CA GLY A 84 -2.32 -1.90 -4.26
C GLY A 84 -3.10 -0.88 -3.45
N TYR A 85 -3.53 0.22 -4.09
CA TYR A 85 -4.40 1.21 -3.44
C TYR A 85 -5.70 0.58 -2.91
N LEU A 86 -6.36 -0.26 -3.71
CA LEU A 86 -7.58 -0.96 -3.27
C LEU A 86 -7.32 -1.88 -2.08
N LEU A 87 -6.19 -2.59 -2.09
CA LEU A 87 -5.78 -3.42 -0.95
C LEU A 87 -5.56 -2.58 0.31
N ILE A 88 -4.97 -1.39 0.19
CA ILE A 88 -4.77 -0.47 1.32
C ILE A 88 -6.12 0.01 1.86
N VAL A 89 -7.05 0.41 0.99
CA VAL A 89 -8.41 0.84 1.41
C VAL A 89 -9.16 -0.30 2.09
N LEU A 90 -9.14 -1.50 1.48
CA LEU A 90 -9.77 -2.70 2.02
C LEU A 90 -9.18 -3.06 3.38
N ALA A 91 -7.85 -3.18 3.47
CA ALA A 91 -7.15 -3.52 4.70
C ALA A 91 -7.28 -2.42 5.78
N GLY A 92 -7.32 -1.15 5.39
CA GLY A 92 -7.61 -0.06 6.32
C GLY A 92 -9.01 -0.17 6.91
N SER A 93 -9.99 -0.54 6.09
CA SER A 93 -11.37 -0.77 6.54
C SER A 93 -11.52 -2.02 7.41
N THR A 94 -10.82 -3.12 7.11
CA THR A 94 -11.00 -4.40 7.82
C THR A 94 -10.05 -4.59 8.99
N VAL A 95 -8.76 -4.25 8.84
CA VAL A 95 -7.74 -4.43 9.87
C VAL A 95 -7.75 -3.28 10.86
N LEU A 96 -7.78 -2.03 10.36
CA LEU A 96 -7.75 -0.84 11.22
C LEU A 96 -9.15 -0.34 11.60
N HIS A 97 -10.21 -0.98 11.09
CA HIS A 97 -11.60 -0.61 11.33
C HIS A 97 -11.85 0.88 11.05
N GLU A 98 -11.17 1.44 10.04
CA GLU A 98 -11.37 2.84 9.66
C GLU A 98 -12.76 3.01 9.03
N ARG A 99 -13.46 4.10 9.40
CA ARG A 99 -14.74 4.44 8.80
C ARG A 99 -14.52 4.79 7.33
N THR A 100 -14.79 3.84 6.45
CA THR A 100 -14.84 4.05 5.01
C THR A 100 -16.24 4.53 4.63
N SER A 101 -16.30 5.67 3.95
CA SER A 101 -17.56 6.25 3.48
C SER A 101 -18.09 5.44 2.31
N MET A 102 -19.42 5.46 2.08
CA MET A 102 -20.02 4.90 0.87
C MET A 102 -19.38 5.50 -0.39
N TRP A 103 -19.03 6.79 -0.35
CA TRP A 103 -18.32 7.47 -1.44
C TRP A 103 -16.92 6.91 -1.71
N THR A 104 -16.21 6.44 -0.67
CA THR A 104 -14.89 5.79 -0.82
C THR A 104 -15.02 4.47 -1.58
N TRP A 105 -16.08 3.70 -1.31
CA TRP A 105 -16.37 2.46 -2.02
C TRP A 105 -16.79 2.71 -3.46
N THR A 106 -17.67 3.69 -3.69
CA THR A 106 -18.06 4.10 -5.06
C THR A 106 -16.85 4.58 -5.87
N GLY A 107 -16.01 5.44 -5.29
CA GLY A 107 -14.77 5.88 -5.93
C GLY A 107 -13.81 4.72 -6.21
N SER A 108 -13.69 3.77 -5.28
CA SER A 108 -12.87 2.57 -5.45
C SER A 108 -13.38 1.69 -6.61
N LEU A 109 -14.70 1.52 -6.75
CA LEU A 109 -15.32 0.84 -7.90
C LEU A 109 -15.03 1.56 -9.21
N LEU A 110 -15.09 2.90 -9.24
CA LEU A 110 -14.73 3.68 -10.42
C LEU A 110 -13.25 3.51 -10.79
N VAL A 111 -12.34 3.42 -9.81
CA VAL A 111 -10.93 3.11 -10.04
C VAL A 111 -10.78 1.72 -10.67
N ILE A 112 -11.50 0.71 -10.18
CA ILE A 112 -11.50 -0.65 -10.78
C ILE A 112 -11.98 -0.61 -12.23
N ILE A 113 -13.07 0.09 -12.52
CA ILE A 113 -13.62 0.22 -13.88
C ILE A 113 -12.64 0.95 -14.80
N GLY A 114 -12.08 2.08 -14.33
CA GLY A 114 -11.06 2.82 -15.07
C GLY A 114 -9.85 1.96 -15.37
N LEU A 115 -9.42 1.14 -14.40
CA LEU A 115 -8.33 0.19 -14.56
C LEU A 115 -8.61 -0.87 -15.61
N ALA A 116 -9.79 -1.49 -15.56
CA ALA A 116 -10.22 -2.48 -16.55
C ALA A 116 -10.24 -1.88 -17.95
N THR A 117 -10.68 -0.63 -18.08
CA THR A 117 -10.69 0.12 -19.34
C THR A 117 -9.29 0.36 -19.88
N VAL A 118 -8.35 0.79 -19.03
CA VAL A 118 -6.93 0.99 -19.41
C VAL A 118 -6.29 -0.33 -19.85
N MET A 119 -6.52 -1.42 -19.11
CA MET A 119 -6.00 -2.74 -19.47
C MET A 119 -6.58 -3.24 -20.81
N ALA A 120 -7.87 -3.03 -21.06
CA ALA A 120 -8.50 -3.36 -22.34
C ALA A 120 -7.93 -2.53 -23.50
N GLY A 121 -7.61 -1.26 -23.26
CA GLY A 121 -6.99 -0.38 -24.25
C GLY A 121 -5.56 -0.78 -24.64
N GLN A 122 -4.79 -1.35 -23.71
CA GLN A 122 -3.40 -1.79 -23.95
C GLN A 122 -3.28 -3.12 -24.71
N GLN A 123 -4.37 -3.87 -24.86
CA GLN A 123 -4.39 -5.12 -25.63
C GLN A 123 -4.61 -4.90 -27.14
N ARG A 124 -4.85 -3.65 -27.56
CA ARG A 124 -4.96 -3.23 -28.97
C ARG A 124 -3.69 -2.52 -29.40
#